data_AF-A0A913ZH49-F1
#
_entry.id   AF-A0A913ZH49-F1
#
_cell.length_a   1.000
_cell.length_b   1.000
_cell.length_c   1.000
_cell.angle_alpha   90.00
_cell.angle_beta   90.00
_cell.angle_gamma   90.00
#
_symmetry.space_group_name_H-M   'P 1'
#
loop_
_entity.id
_entity.type
_entity.pdbx_description
1 polymer ?
#
loop_
_entity_poly.entity_id
_entity_poly.type
_entity_poly.pdbx_seq_one_letter_code
_entity_poly.pdbx_strand_id
1 'polypeptide(L)' 'MWYEILPGLGLMVGCIAAVGGINYTCQKLGNGGKLRRQVRHPFEYRLYRRDQMVTGKAYIAKGLEGLNEMSFKS' A
#
# COMPACT_ATOMS: atom_id res chain seq x y z
N MET A 1 -30.27 23.99 21.54
CA MET A 1 -29.00 24.73 21.78
C MET A 1 -27.97 24.29 20.75
N TRP A 2 -27.01 25.13 20.36
CA TRP A 2 -26.11 24.87 19.22
C TRP A 2 -25.36 23.53 19.23
N TYR A 3 -25.23 22.88 20.39
CA TYR A 3 -24.61 21.56 20.57
C TYR A 3 -25.41 20.38 19.97
N GLU A 4 -26.70 20.54 19.66
CA GLU A 4 -27.55 19.47 19.12
C GLU A 4 -27.11 19.00 17.70
N ILE A 5 -26.28 19.78 17.00
CA ILE A 5 -25.66 19.38 15.72
C ILE A 5 -24.49 18.42 15.90
N LEU A 6 -23.84 18.42 17.08
CA LEU A 6 -22.59 17.69 17.33
C LEU A 6 -22.75 16.17 17.21
N PRO A 7 -23.86 15.53 17.64
CA PRO A 7 -24.06 14.10 17.43
C PRO A 7 -24.12 13.72 15.94
N GLY A 8 -24.82 14.52 15.13
CA GLY A 8 -24.91 14.31 13.68
C GLY A 8 -23.56 14.47 12.99
N LEU A 9 -22.82 15.51 13.36
CA LEU A 9 -21.47 15.75 12.83
C LEU A 9 -20.48 14.67 13.29
N GLY A 10 -20.55 14.24 14.55
CA GLY A 10 -19.73 13.17 15.09
C GLY A 10 -19.93 11.84 14.37
N LEU A 11 -21.18 11.51 14.03
CA LEU A 11 -21.49 10.30 13.26
C LEU A 11 -20.92 10.37 11.85
N MET A 12 -21.08 11.51 11.15
CA MET A 12 -20.50 11.70 9.82
C MET A 12 -18.97 11.56 9.81
N VAL A 13 -18.30 12.25 10.73
CA VAL A 13 -16.83 12.17 10.87
C VAL A 13 -16.40 10.76 11.23
N GLY A 14 -17.10 10.10 12.15
CA GLY A 14 -16.85 8.72 12.55
C GLY A 14 -16.91 7.76 11.38
N CYS A 15 -17.95 7.84 10.55
CA CYS A 15 -18.10 7.01 9.35
C CYS A 15 -16.96 7.22 8.35
N ILE A 16 -16.58 8.47 8.05
CA ILE A 16 -15.50 8.77 7.10
C ILE A 16 -14.14 8.31 7.65
N ALA A 17 -13.86 8.57 8.92
CA ALA A 17 -12.62 8.17 9.57
C ALA A 17 -12.49 6.63 9.62
N ALA A 18 -13.59 5.92 9.92
CA ALA A 18 -13.62 4.47 9.94
C ALA A 18 -13.24 3.87 8.58
N VAL A 19 -13.82 4.38 7.48
CA VAL A 19 -13.49 3.92 6.12
C VAL A 19 -12.00 4.13 5.81
N GLY A 20 -11.45 5.29 6.16
CA GLY A 20 -10.01 5.58 5.99
C GLY A 20 -9.11 4.63 6.79
N GLY A 21 -9.45 4.40 8.06
CA GLY A 21 -8.72 3.49 8.94
C GLY A 21 -8.74 2.04 8.45
N ILE A 22 -9.93 1.54 8.08
CA ILE A 22 -10.10 0.19 7.52
C ILE A 22 -9.26 0.05 6.24
N ASN A 23 -9.34 0.99 5.31
CA ASN A 23 -8.59 0.92 4.06
C ASN A 23 -7.07 0.92 4.30
N TYR A 24 -6.58 1.75 5.23
CA TYR A 24 -5.16 1.76 5.62
C TYR A 24 -4.72 0.39 6.14
N THR A 25 -5.49 -0.21 7.06
CA THR A 25 -5.17 -1.53 7.61
C THR A 25 -5.19 -2.63 6.56
N CYS A 26 -6.21 -2.68 5.69
CA CYS A 26 -6.29 -3.64 4.59
C CYS A 26 -5.10 -3.52 3.63
N GLN A 27 -4.74 -2.30 3.22
CA GLN A 27 -3.59 -2.09 2.34
C GLN A 27 -2.28 -2.52 2.99
N LYS A 28 -2.10 -2.22 4.28
CA LYS A 28 -0.91 -2.61 5.03
C LYS A 28 -0.79 -4.12 5.16
N LEU A 29 -1.91 -4.82 5.41
CA LEU A 29 -1.95 -6.28 5.48
C LEU A 29 -1.67 -6.93 4.12
N GLY A 30 -2.26 -6.42 3.03
CA GLY A 30 -2.03 -6.94 1.67
C GLY A 30 -0.60 -6.75 1.15
N ASN A 31 0.10 -5.70 1.62
CA ASN A 31 1.44 -5.33 1.15
C ASN A 31 2.57 -5.73 2.12
N GLY A 32 2.33 -6.72 2.99
CA GLY A 32 3.37 -7.25 3.88
C GLY A 32 3.84 -6.25 4.94
N GLY A 33 2.93 -5.43 5.45
CA GLY A 33 3.21 -4.41 6.47
C GLY A 33 3.63 -3.04 5.92
N LYS A 34 3.78 -2.91 4.60
CA LYS A 34 4.21 -1.67 3.93
C LYS A 34 3.04 -0.90 3.35
N LEU A 35 3.25 0.38 3.10
CA LEU A 35 2.28 1.20 2.36
C LEU A 35 2.13 0.71 0.91
N ARG A 36 0.94 0.88 0.35
CA ARG A 36 0.70 0.61 -1.07
C ARG A 36 1.52 1.57 -1.94
N ARG A 37 2.30 1.02 -2.88
CA ARG A 37 3.06 1.82 -3.86
C ARG A 37 2.09 2.60 -4.74
N GLN A 38 2.31 3.91 -4.87
CA GLN A 38 1.64 4.73 -5.87
C GLN A 38 2.31 4.48 -7.22
N VAL A 39 1.51 4.16 -8.23
CA VAL A 39 1.99 3.90 -9.59
C VAL A 39 1.19 4.80 -10.52
N ARG A 40 1.65 6.04 -10.64
CA ARG A 40 1.00 7.09 -11.45
C ARG A 40 1.63 7.18 -12.84
N HIS A 41 2.93 6.91 -12.94
CA HIS A 41 3.67 7.02 -14.19
C HIS A 41 3.96 5.65 -14.82
N PRO A 42 4.05 5.55 -16.16
CA PRO A 42 4.35 4.28 -16.84
C PRO A 42 5.71 3.69 -16.43
N PHE A 43 6.68 4.53 -16.09
CA PHE A 43 7.98 4.07 -15.61
C PHE A 43 7.87 3.37 -14.24
N GLU A 44 7.07 3.91 -13.32
CA GLU A 44 6.81 3.29 -12.02
C GLU A 44 6.12 1.94 -12.18
N TYR A 45 5.22 1.81 -13.17
CA TYR A 45 4.56 0.55 -13.46
C TYR A 45 5.53 -0.50 -14.01
N ARG A 46 6.45 -0.10 -14.89
CA ARG A 46 7.51 -1.00 -15.37
C ARG A 46 8.39 -1.49 -14.22
N LEU A 47 8.77 -0.61 -13.30
CA LEU A 47 9.52 -0.99 -12.09
C LEU A 47 8.72 -1.92 -11.17
N TYR A 48 7.43 -1.64 -10.95
CA TYR A 48 6.56 -2.49 -10.15
C TYR A 48 6.44 -3.90 -10.75
N ARG A 49 6.26 -4.01 -12.08
CA ARG A 49 6.21 -5.31 -12.76
C ARG A 49 7.57 -6.02 -12.73
N ARG A 50 8.68 -5.30 -12.87
CA ARG A 50 10.03 -5.86 -12.69
C ARG A 50 10.15 -6.52 -11.31
N ASP A 51 9.77 -5.80 -10.25
CA ASP A 51 9.82 -6.31 -8.89
C ASP A 51 8.96 -7.57 -8.72
N GLN A 52 7.76 -7.60 -9.33
CA GLN A 52 6.91 -8.80 -9.37
C GLN A 52 7.56 -9.97 -10.09
N MET A 53 8.25 -9.74 -11.22
CA MET A 53 8.89 -10.82 -11.99
C MET A 53 10.09 -11.43 -11.25
N VAL A 54 10.86 -10.61 -10.51
CA VAL A 54 12.04 -11.08 -9.78
C VAL A 54 11.66 -11.82 -8.50
N THR A 55 10.66 -11.33 -7.77
CA THR A 55 10.34 -11.82 -6.40
C THR A 55 9.01 -12.56 -6.29
N GLY A 56 8.21 -12.58 -7.35
CA GLY A 56 6.82 -13.06 -7.35
C GLY A 56 5.81 -12.08 -6.71
N LYS A 57 6.25 -11.16 -5.83
CA LYS A 57 5.39 -10.17 -5.17
C LYS A 57 6.06 -8.80 -5.08
N ALA A 58 5.42 -7.78 -5.65
CA ALA A 58 6.00 -6.43 -5.82
C ALA A 58 6.50 -5.73 -4.54
N TYR A 59 5.95 -6.08 -3.37
CA TYR A 59 6.29 -5.44 -2.10
C TYR A 59 7.51 -6.06 -1.40
N ILE A 60 7.97 -7.22 -1.88
CA ILE A 60 9.19 -7.86 -1.39
C ILE A 60 10.36 -7.18 -2.08
N ALA A 61 11.18 -6.49 -1.30
CA ALA A 61 12.40 -5.88 -1.80
C ALA A 61 13.52 -6.91 -1.77
N LYS A 62 14.31 -6.98 -2.84
CA LYS A 62 15.60 -7.68 -2.88
C LYS A 62 16.71 -6.65 -2.81
N GLY A 63 17.55 -6.76 -1.78
CA GLY A 63 18.76 -5.97 -1.61
C GLY A 63 19.96 -6.58 -2.31
N LEU A 64 21.15 -6.33 -1.79
CA LEU A 64 22.42 -6.81 -2.35
C LEU A 64 22.54 -8.34 -2.29
N GLU A 65 21.79 -9.00 -1.41
CA GLU A 65 21.71 -10.46 -1.31
C GLU A 65 21.20 -11.11 -2.61
N GLY A 66 20.41 -10.37 -3.42
CA GLY A 66 19.87 -10.87 -4.67
C GLY A 66 20.86 -10.87 -5.85
N LEU A 67 22.04 -10.25 -5.71
CA LEU A 67 22.99 -10.11 -6.84
C LEU A 67 23.49 -11.47 -7.33
N ASN A 68 23.81 -12.38 -6.41
CA ASN A 68 24.23 -13.74 -6.77
C ASN A 68 23.07 -14.52 -7.40
N GLU A 69 21.84 -14.40 -6.86
CA GLU A 69 20.66 -15.10 -7.35
C GLU A 69 20.26 -14.69 -8.77
N MET A 70 20.46 -13.42 -9.13
CA MET A 70 20.10 -12.88 -10.45
C MET A 70 21.17 -13.15 -11.52
N SER A 71 22.45 -13.22 -11.15
CA SER A 71 23.55 -13.45 -12.09
C SER A 71 23.54 -14.84 -12.72
N PHE A 72 22.95 -15.84 -12.08
CA PHE A 72 22.85 -17.21 -12.60
C PHE A 72 21.61 -17.45 -13.49
N LYS A 73 20.74 -16.44 -13.67
CA LYS A 73 19.47 -16.56 -14.39
C LYS A 73 19.47 -15.90 -15.78
N SER A 74 20.62 -15.37 -16.24
CA SER A 74 20.83 -14.84 -17.60
C SER A 74 21.51 -15.89 -18.49
#